data_AF-A0A938WWK7-F1
#
_entry.id   AF-A0A938WWK7-F1
#
_cell.length_a   1.000
_cell.length_b   1.000
_cell.length_c   1.000
_cell.angle_alpha   90.00
_cell.angle_beta   90.00
_cell.angle_gamma   90.00
#
_symmetry.space_group_name_H-M   'P 1'
#
loop_
_entity.id
_entity.type
_entity.pdbx_description
1 polymer ?
#
loop_
_entity_poly.entity_id
_entity_poly.type
_entity_poly.pdbx_seq_one_letter_code
_entity_poly.pdbx_strand_id
1 'polypeptide(L)'
;MSALVCAAWLCSCSGCSEVSDQTASGGDAPQIMNKGARKADSMSSFIDQILSYSETTDKAREVLERAKANGGISVSDYENAWASYKQCMLDKEYREILLIKYPNGMYDEAMHAKGTHEQENKYDDDKAVCAADLNLVNMVYGMQQGNPDLYSNINEAIVDYLKKNHVVPKEYSAEQYAQE
;
A
#
# COMPACT_ATOMS: atom_id res chain seq x y z
N MET A 1 35.03 -37.79 52.22
CA MET A 1 36.46 -38.07 52.49
C MET A 1 37.21 -37.87 51.18
N SER A 2 38.43 -37.29 51.22
CA SER A 2 39.35 -37.05 50.07
C SER A 2 38.77 -36.19 48.92
N ALA A 3 39.15 -34.93 48.65
CA ALA A 3 40.40 -34.17 48.78
C ALA A 3 41.45 -34.39 47.68
N LEU A 4 42.09 -33.27 47.30
CA LEU A 4 43.28 -33.05 46.44
C LEU A 4 43.12 -33.23 44.91
N VAL A 5 43.76 -32.43 44.02
CA VAL A 5 44.23 -31.01 44.12
C VAL A 5 44.53 -30.41 42.71
N CYS A 6 44.79 -29.10 42.65
CA CYS A 6 45.38 -28.26 41.57
C CYS A 6 45.77 -28.86 40.19
N ALA A 7 45.41 -28.11 39.14
CA ALA A 7 46.38 -27.71 38.10
C ALA A 7 45.96 -26.36 37.46
N ALA A 8 46.55 -25.25 37.90
CA ALA A 8 46.49 -23.99 37.16
C ALA A 8 47.60 -23.99 36.11
N TRP A 9 47.25 -23.75 34.84
CA TRP A 9 48.21 -23.47 33.77
C TRP A 9 47.93 -22.07 33.20
N LEU A 10 48.98 -21.25 33.21
CA LEU A 10 49.00 -19.91 32.61
C LEU A 10 49.52 -20.03 31.18
N CYS A 11 48.87 -19.39 30.20
CA CYS A 11 49.56 -18.91 29.00
C CYS A 11 48.75 -17.85 28.22
N SER A 12 49.20 -16.59 28.38
CA SER A 12 49.41 -15.55 27.34
C SER A 12 48.33 -15.09 26.36
N CYS A 13 48.46 -13.82 25.99
CA CYS A 13 47.48 -12.96 25.34
C CYS A 13 47.29 -13.15 23.81
N SER A 14 46.19 -12.55 23.34
CA SER A 14 45.94 -11.97 21.99
C SER A 14 44.98 -12.76 21.09
N GLY A 15 43.79 -12.18 20.85
CA GLY A 15 42.80 -12.69 19.90
C GLY A 15 41.37 -12.28 20.29
N CYS A 16 40.94 -11.07 19.91
CA CYS A 16 39.51 -10.76 19.90
C CYS A 16 38.90 -11.38 18.65
N SER A 17 38.25 -12.55 18.79
CA SER A 17 37.51 -13.19 17.71
C SER A 17 36.00 -13.06 17.93
N GLU A 18 35.39 -12.27 17.05
CA GLU A 18 34.04 -12.40 16.50
C GLU A 18 32.96 -13.06 17.38
N VAL A 19 32.15 -12.22 18.02
CA VAL A 19 30.80 -12.57 18.45
C VAL A 19 29.94 -12.75 17.19
N SER A 20 29.85 -13.99 16.70
CA SER A 20 28.79 -14.40 15.78
C SER A 20 27.55 -14.78 16.58
N ASP A 21 26.86 -13.78 17.13
CA ASP A 21 25.54 -14.01 17.71
C ASP A 21 24.45 -13.87 16.65
N GLN A 22 23.40 -14.68 16.82
CA GLN A 22 22.58 -15.13 15.70
C GLN A 22 21.63 -14.04 15.21
N THR A 23 21.43 -13.96 13.89
CA THR A 23 20.47 -13.05 13.26
C THR A 23 19.05 -13.35 13.72
N ALA A 24 18.60 -12.67 14.77
CA ALA A 24 17.19 -12.46 15.01
C ALA A 24 16.59 -11.76 13.77
N SER A 25 15.58 -12.39 13.16
CA SER A 25 14.85 -11.83 12.03
C SER A 25 14.00 -10.65 12.53
N GLY A 26 14.62 -9.47 12.58
CA GLY A 26 13.96 -8.21 12.88
C GLY A 26 13.10 -7.79 11.70
N GLY A 27 11.80 -8.10 11.77
CA GLY A 27 10.79 -7.32 11.06
C GLY A 27 10.74 -5.90 11.62
N ASP A 28 10.45 -4.95 10.74
CA ASP A 28 10.20 -3.52 11.00
C ASP A 28 11.34 -2.68 11.61
N ALA A 29 12.10 -2.07 10.68
CA ALA A 29 12.84 -0.82 10.89
C ALA A 29 12.62 0.10 9.67
N PRO A 30 12.62 1.45 9.81
CA PRO A 30 11.63 2.28 9.11
C PRO A 30 11.99 2.75 7.70
N GLN A 31 10.97 3.34 7.06
CA GLN A 31 10.97 4.02 5.74
C GLN A 31 11.90 5.26 5.68
N ILE A 32 13.22 5.08 5.83
CA ILE A 32 14.25 6.12 5.65
C ILE A 32 15.19 5.75 4.49
N MET A 33 14.58 5.33 3.38
CA MET A 33 15.23 5.20 2.08
C MET A 33 14.41 6.03 1.09
N ASN A 34 15.05 6.99 0.40
CA ASN A 34 14.45 7.90 -0.60
C ASN A 34 13.66 9.11 -0.07
N LYS A 35 14.33 9.97 0.72
CA LYS A 35 13.87 11.35 0.98
C LYS A 35 13.66 12.11 -0.33
N GLY A 36 12.52 12.80 -0.48
CA GLY A 36 12.13 13.59 -1.65
C GLY A 36 11.65 12.77 -2.85
N ALA A 37 11.63 11.44 -2.79
CA ALA A 37 11.24 10.62 -3.94
C ALA A 37 9.73 10.67 -4.23
N ARG A 38 9.43 10.43 -5.51
CA ARG A 38 8.07 10.35 -6.05
C ARG A 38 7.79 8.99 -6.65
N LYS A 39 6.51 8.62 -6.70
CA LYS A 39 6.05 7.37 -7.34
C LYS A 39 6.12 7.48 -8.87
N ALA A 40 5.86 8.68 -9.40
CA ALA A 40 6.14 9.09 -10.77
C ALA A 40 6.26 10.62 -10.82
N ASP A 41 6.76 11.17 -11.93
CA ASP A 41 6.97 12.63 -12.09
C ASP A 41 5.66 13.43 -12.24
N SER A 42 4.55 12.76 -12.58
CA SER A 42 3.22 13.36 -12.72
C SER A 42 2.13 12.29 -12.69
N MET A 43 0.86 12.67 -12.50
CA MET A 43 -0.27 11.73 -12.57
C MET A 43 -0.36 11.04 -13.94
N SER A 44 -0.03 11.73 -15.05
CA SER A 44 0.07 11.09 -16.37
C SER A 44 1.15 10.01 -16.41
N SER A 45 2.33 10.28 -15.85
CA SER A 45 3.44 9.31 -15.78
C SER A 45 3.09 8.12 -14.87
N PHE A 46 2.34 8.36 -13.80
CA PHE A 46 1.80 7.29 -12.96
C PHE A 46 0.80 6.42 -13.73
N ILE A 47 -0.12 7.03 -14.49
CA ILE A 47 -1.07 6.29 -15.35
C ILE A 47 -0.33 5.50 -16.44
N ASP A 48 0.72 6.06 -17.04
CA ASP A 48 1.59 5.34 -18.00
C ASP A 48 2.27 4.11 -17.38
N GLN A 49 2.73 4.21 -16.13
CA GLN A 49 3.21 3.03 -15.39
C GLN A 49 2.11 1.99 -15.22
N ILE A 50 0.90 2.37 -14.78
CA ILE A 50 -0.22 1.42 -14.61
C ILE A 50 -0.62 0.78 -15.95
N LEU A 51 -0.67 1.54 -17.03
CA LEU A 51 -0.98 1.05 -18.39
C LEU A 51 0.02 0.01 -18.90
N SER A 52 1.24 -0.02 -18.37
CA SER A 52 2.27 -1.01 -18.70
C SER A 52 2.07 -2.37 -18.00
N TYR A 53 1.18 -2.45 -17.01
CA TYR A 53 0.93 -3.67 -16.25
C TYR A 53 0.21 -4.73 -17.10
N SER A 54 0.66 -5.97 -16.99
CA SER A 54 0.19 -7.13 -17.78
C SER A 54 -1.29 -7.49 -17.57
N GLU A 55 -1.78 -7.23 -16.36
CA GLU A 55 -3.13 -7.44 -15.86
C GLU A 55 -4.12 -6.33 -16.27
N THR A 56 -3.64 -5.30 -16.99
CA THR A 56 -4.49 -4.22 -17.51
C THR A 56 -5.41 -4.72 -18.61
N THR A 57 -6.66 -4.97 -18.25
CA THR A 57 -7.75 -5.35 -19.16
C THR A 57 -8.01 -4.25 -20.19
N ASP A 58 -8.63 -4.61 -21.33
CA ASP A 58 -8.98 -3.64 -22.38
C ASP A 58 -9.91 -2.53 -21.87
N LYS A 59 -10.84 -2.86 -20.96
CA LYS A 59 -11.75 -1.89 -20.33
C LYS A 59 -11.02 -0.95 -19.37
N ALA A 60 -10.14 -1.48 -18.52
CA ALA A 60 -9.31 -0.66 -17.64
C ALA A 60 -8.41 0.27 -18.48
N ARG A 61 -7.82 -0.25 -19.57
CA ARG A 61 -7.02 0.53 -20.52
C ARG A 61 -7.79 1.69 -21.13
N GLU A 62 -9.02 1.45 -21.60
CA GLU A 62 -9.87 2.49 -22.18
C GLU A 62 -10.16 3.64 -21.20
N VAL A 63 -10.42 3.31 -19.93
CA VAL A 63 -10.63 4.29 -18.85
C VAL A 63 -9.33 5.03 -18.52
N LEU A 64 -8.21 4.31 -18.40
CA LEU A 64 -6.90 4.87 -18.05
C LEU A 64 -6.36 5.82 -19.13
N GLU A 65 -6.52 5.50 -20.42
CA GLU A 65 -6.12 6.39 -21.51
C GLU A 65 -6.97 7.69 -21.54
N ARG A 66 -8.28 7.60 -21.28
CA ARG A 66 -9.11 8.80 -21.05
C ARG A 66 -8.64 9.60 -19.86
N ALA A 67 -8.33 8.94 -18.75
CA ALA A 67 -7.87 9.59 -17.52
C ALA A 67 -6.55 10.33 -17.74
N LYS A 68 -5.61 9.72 -18.47
CA LYS A 68 -4.35 10.33 -18.89
C LYS A 68 -4.59 11.62 -19.69
N ALA A 69 -5.46 11.58 -20.69
CA ALA A 69 -5.83 12.75 -21.49
C ALA A 69 -6.50 13.87 -20.67
N ASN A 70 -7.26 13.51 -19.64
CA ASN A 70 -7.98 14.44 -18.76
C ASN A 70 -7.18 14.89 -17.51
N GLY A 71 -5.96 14.36 -17.29
CA GLY A 71 -5.13 14.63 -16.13
C GLY A 71 -5.51 13.88 -14.84
N GLY A 72 -6.46 12.95 -14.91
CA GLY A 72 -6.97 12.17 -13.78
C GLY A 72 -8.21 11.35 -14.12
N ILE A 73 -8.55 10.40 -13.25
CA ILE A 73 -9.78 9.60 -13.37
C ILE A 73 -10.98 10.50 -13.04
N SER A 74 -11.98 10.54 -13.91
CA SER A 74 -13.21 11.28 -13.67
C SER A 74 -14.09 10.57 -12.63
N VAL A 75 -14.88 11.33 -11.87
CA VAL A 75 -15.85 10.76 -10.92
C VAL A 75 -16.82 9.80 -11.62
N SER A 76 -17.23 10.11 -12.86
CA SER A 76 -18.12 9.23 -13.61
C SER A 76 -17.44 7.93 -14.05
N ASP A 77 -16.18 7.96 -14.51
CA ASP A 77 -15.45 6.73 -14.85
C ASP A 77 -15.25 5.86 -13.60
N TYR A 78 -14.95 6.47 -12.46
CA TYR A 78 -14.78 5.79 -11.17
C TYR A 78 -16.08 5.13 -10.68
N GLU A 79 -17.19 5.87 -10.65
CA GLU A 79 -18.49 5.34 -10.23
C GLU A 79 -19.01 4.27 -11.20
N ASN A 80 -18.74 4.40 -12.50
CA ASN A 80 -19.06 3.37 -13.51
C ASN A 80 -18.24 2.08 -13.32
N ALA A 81 -16.97 2.16 -12.91
CA ALA A 81 -16.16 0.99 -12.58
C ALA A 81 -16.72 0.24 -11.37
N TRP A 82 -17.11 0.95 -10.31
CA TRP A 82 -17.76 0.36 -9.13
C TRP A 82 -19.16 -0.21 -9.43
N ALA A 83 -19.94 0.45 -10.30
CA ALA A 83 -21.22 -0.08 -10.78
C ALA A 83 -21.02 -1.39 -11.57
N SER A 84 -19.98 -1.46 -12.41
CA SER A 84 -19.63 -2.65 -13.20
C SER A 84 -19.19 -3.82 -12.29
N TYR A 85 -18.34 -3.55 -11.30
CA TYR A 85 -17.97 -4.52 -10.26
C TYR A 85 -19.20 -5.10 -9.55
N LYS A 86 -20.08 -4.20 -9.06
CA LYS A 86 -21.30 -4.60 -8.35
C LYS A 86 -22.22 -5.43 -9.23
N GLN A 87 -22.40 -5.07 -10.50
CA GLN A 87 -23.23 -5.86 -11.42
C GLN A 87 -22.64 -7.26 -11.65
N CYS A 88 -21.32 -7.37 -11.87
CA CYS A 88 -20.64 -8.66 -12.02
C CYS A 88 -20.85 -9.60 -10.81
N MET A 89 -20.80 -9.06 -9.59
CA MET A 89 -21.09 -9.85 -8.37
C MET A 89 -22.57 -10.26 -8.28
N LEU A 90 -23.51 -9.37 -8.67
CA LEU A 90 -24.94 -9.70 -8.71
C LEU A 90 -25.29 -10.75 -9.78
N ASP A 91 -24.59 -10.74 -10.93
CA ASP A 91 -24.73 -11.71 -12.01
C ASP A 91 -24.23 -13.12 -11.63
N LYS A 92 -23.29 -13.19 -10.66
CA LYS A 92 -22.84 -14.42 -10.00
C LYS A 92 -23.75 -14.87 -8.84
N GLU A 93 -24.98 -14.35 -8.80
CA GLU A 93 -26.03 -14.62 -7.81
C GLU A 93 -25.77 -14.13 -6.38
N TYR A 94 -24.63 -13.49 -6.10
CA TYR A 94 -24.38 -12.88 -4.79
C TYR A 94 -25.40 -11.77 -4.50
N ARG A 95 -25.77 -11.65 -3.22
CA ARG A 95 -26.73 -10.66 -2.73
C ARG A 95 -26.07 -9.77 -1.68
N GLU A 96 -26.62 -8.57 -1.52
CA GLU A 96 -26.16 -7.58 -0.53
C GLU A 96 -24.71 -7.11 -0.75
N ILE A 97 -24.36 -6.80 -2.01
CA ILE A 97 -23.13 -6.06 -2.34
C ILE A 97 -23.29 -4.61 -1.87
N LEU A 98 -22.86 -4.35 -0.63
CA LEU A 98 -22.92 -3.07 0.05
C LEU A 98 -21.64 -2.28 -0.23
N LEU A 99 -21.77 -1.12 -0.88
CA LEU A 99 -20.64 -0.22 -1.12
C LEU A 99 -20.73 0.97 -0.17
N ILE A 100 -19.64 1.24 0.54
CA ILE A 100 -19.44 2.37 1.45
C ILE A 100 -18.79 3.49 0.65
N LYS A 101 -19.35 4.71 0.69
CA LYS A 101 -18.74 5.90 0.08
C LYS A 101 -18.15 6.81 1.16
N TYR A 102 -16.86 7.08 1.08
CA TYR A 102 -16.13 7.95 2.00
C TYR A 102 -16.24 9.44 1.60
N PRO A 103 -15.96 10.38 2.52
CA PRO A 103 -16.05 11.82 2.23
C PRO A 103 -15.15 12.34 1.10
N ASN A 104 -14.01 11.67 0.84
CA ASN A 104 -13.13 11.94 -0.30
C ASN A 104 -13.63 11.30 -1.63
N GLY A 105 -14.86 10.78 -1.65
CA GLY A 105 -15.47 10.16 -2.82
C GLY A 105 -14.97 8.74 -3.13
N MET A 106 -13.99 8.20 -2.39
CA MET A 106 -13.58 6.80 -2.51
C MET A 106 -14.73 5.87 -2.15
N TYR A 107 -14.81 4.73 -2.82
CA TYR A 107 -15.70 3.63 -2.45
C TYR A 107 -14.86 2.47 -1.90
N ASP A 108 -15.50 1.67 -1.06
CA ASP A 108 -15.03 0.36 -0.63
C ASP A 108 -16.24 -0.59 -0.49
N GLU A 109 -16.02 -1.88 -0.49
CA GLU A 109 -17.05 -2.87 -0.22
C GLU A 109 -17.09 -3.21 1.27
N ALA A 110 -18.28 -3.20 1.88
CA ALA A 110 -18.43 -3.63 3.26
C ALA A 110 -17.99 -5.09 3.43
N MET A 111 -17.34 -5.39 4.56
CA MET A 111 -16.81 -6.72 4.87
C MET A 111 -17.84 -7.85 4.61
N HIS A 112 -17.48 -8.79 3.74
CA HIS A 112 -18.20 -10.05 3.57
C HIS A 112 -17.64 -11.08 4.57
N ALA A 113 -18.53 -11.83 5.20
CA ALA A 113 -18.23 -12.91 6.14
C ALA A 113 -19.53 -13.72 6.39
N LYS A 114 -19.94 -14.54 5.42
CA LYS A 114 -21.27 -15.20 5.36
C LYS A 114 -21.22 -16.65 4.88
N GLY A 115 -20.70 -17.56 5.71
CA GLY A 115 -20.89 -18.99 5.49
C GLY A 115 -19.73 -19.84 6.00
N THR A 116 -19.44 -20.92 5.28
CA THR A 116 -18.23 -21.73 5.49
C THR A 116 -17.02 -21.10 4.82
N HIS A 117 -15.83 -21.53 5.20
CA HIS A 117 -14.58 -21.06 4.62
C HIS A 117 -14.52 -21.26 3.09
N GLU A 118 -15.08 -22.36 2.58
CA GLU A 118 -15.17 -22.63 1.14
C GLU A 118 -16.09 -21.65 0.40
N GLN A 119 -17.13 -21.13 1.07
CA GLN A 119 -18.03 -20.13 0.50
C GLN A 119 -17.35 -18.75 0.44
N GLU A 120 -16.59 -18.37 1.47
CA GLU A 120 -15.79 -17.14 1.49
C GLU A 120 -14.65 -17.20 0.46
N ASN A 121 -13.90 -18.30 0.38
CA ASN A 121 -12.84 -18.46 -0.63
C ASN A 121 -13.39 -18.31 -2.05
N LYS A 122 -14.57 -18.91 -2.32
CA LYS A 122 -15.24 -18.74 -3.61
C LYS A 122 -15.71 -17.28 -3.83
N TYR A 123 -16.16 -16.58 -2.79
CA TYR A 123 -16.51 -15.16 -2.87
C TYR A 123 -15.30 -14.32 -3.27
N ASP A 124 -14.15 -14.54 -2.62
CA ASP A 124 -12.90 -13.81 -2.90
C ASP A 124 -12.35 -14.09 -4.30
N ASP A 125 -12.39 -15.35 -4.77
CA ASP A 125 -12.05 -15.70 -6.16
C ASP A 125 -12.94 -14.96 -7.18
N ASP A 126 -14.26 -14.99 -6.97
CA ASP A 126 -15.22 -14.33 -7.85
C ASP A 126 -15.12 -12.80 -7.80
N LYS A 127 -14.85 -12.25 -6.62
CA LYS A 127 -14.56 -10.83 -6.38
C LYS A 127 -13.29 -10.40 -7.11
N ALA A 128 -12.22 -11.17 -7.05
CA ALA A 128 -10.98 -10.89 -7.76
C ALA A 128 -11.20 -10.81 -9.28
N VAL A 129 -12.00 -11.73 -9.84
CA VAL A 129 -12.41 -11.71 -11.26
C VAL A 129 -13.26 -10.47 -11.58
N CYS A 130 -14.28 -10.17 -10.76
CA CYS A 130 -15.15 -9.01 -10.99
C CYS A 130 -14.44 -7.67 -10.80
N ALA A 131 -13.41 -7.62 -9.96
CA ALA A 131 -12.66 -6.40 -9.65
C ALA A 131 -11.49 -6.14 -10.62
N ALA A 132 -11.21 -7.02 -11.60
CA ALA A 132 -10.08 -6.86 -12.52
C ALA A 132 -10.06 -5.49 -13.23
N ASP A 133 -11.20 -5.05 -13.78
CA ASP A 133 -11.34 -3.72 -14.40
C ASP A 133 -11.26 -2.59 -13.36
N LEU A 134 -11.81 -2.82 -12.16
CA LEU A 134 -11.94 -1.83 -11.09
C LEU A 134 -10.60 -1.53 -10.41
N ASN A 135 -9.75 -2.53 -10.17
CA ASN A 135 -8.58 -2.43 -9.31
C ASN A 135 -7.61 -1.34 -9.77
N LEU A 136 -7.33 -1.26 -11.08
CA LEU A 136 -6.41 -0.27 -11.64
C LEU A 136 -7.02 1.15 -11.67
N VAL A 137 -8.33 1.24 -11.97
CA VAL A 137 -9.09 2.50 -11.91
C VAL A 137 -9.13 3.04 -10.48
N ASN A 138 -9.37 2.17 -9.50
CA ASN A 138 -9.39 2.50 -8.08
C ASN A 138 -7.99 2.86 -7.54
N MET A 139 -6.92 2.22 -8.04
CA MET A 139 -5.54 2.58 -7.69
C MET A 139 -5.20 4.01 -8.13
N VAL A 140 -5.52 4.38 -9.38
CA VAL A 140 -5.26 5.74 -9.89
C VAL A 140 -6.14 6.77 -9.20
N TYR A 141 -7.45 6.51 -9.06
CA TYR A 141 -8.35 7.45 -8.37
C TYR A 141 -7.97 7.61 -6.89
N GLY A 142 -7.59 6.54 -6.19
CA GLY A 142 -7.06 6.60 -4.82
C GLY A 142 -5.79 7.43 -4.69
N MET A 143 -4.86 7.30 -5.65
CA MET A 143 -3.67 8.14 -5.71
C MET A 143 -4.04 9.62 -5.90
N GLN A 144 -4.99 9.93 -6.79
CA GLN A 144 -5.49 11.27 -7.05
C GLN A 144 -6.18 11.90 -5.82
N GLN A 145 -6.95 11.14 -5.04
CA GLN A 145 -7.63 11.66 -3.84
C GLN A 145 -6.71 11.78 -2.62
N GLY A 146 -5.80 10.83 -2.41
CA GLY A 146 -5.00 10.74 -1.18
C GLY A 146 -3.57 11.26 -1.28
N ASN A 147 -2.96 11.26 -2.47
CA ASN A 147 -1.56 11.60 -2.68
C ASN A 147 -1.32 12.21 -4.09
N PRO A 148 -1.99 13.34 -4.43
CA PRO A 148 -1.91 13.93 -5.76
C PRO A 148 -0.49 14.40 -6.13
N ASP A 149 0.34 14.73 -5.13
CA ASP A 149 1.74 15.11 -5.27
C ASP A 149 2.70 13.89 -5.40
N LEU A 150 2.16 12.67 -5.40
CA LEU A 150 2.85 11.39 -5.64
C LEU A 150 4.03 11.07 -4.70
N TYR A 151 4.00 11.51 -3.45
CA TYR A 151 5.01 11.19 -2.44
C TYR A 151 5.26 9.68 -2.34
N SER A 152 6.53 9.26 -2.40
CA SER A 152 6.90 7.86 -2.12
C SER A 152 6.98 7.58 -0.61
N ASN A 153 7.39 8.57 0.18
CA ASN A 153 7.46 8.50 1.63
C ASN A 153 6.18 9.09 2.27
N ILE A 154 5.47 8.29 3.06
CA ILE A 154 4.21 8.69 3.72
C ILE A 154 4.42 9.81 4.75
N ASN A 155 5.56 9.83 5.45
CA ASN A 155 5.84 10.86 6.45
C ASN A 155 6.09 12.22 5.79
N GLU A 156 6.64 12.24 4.57
CA GLU A 156 6.75 13.47 3.79
C GLU A 156 5.38 13.99 3.34
N ALA A 157 4.47 13.09 2.92
CA ALA A 157 3.11 13.46 2.55
C ALA A 157 2.34 14.06 3.73
N ILE A 158 2.44 13.42 4.91
CA ILE A 158 1.79 13.87 6.15
C ILE A 158 2.36 15.22 6.59
N VAL A 159 3.70 15.35 6.67
CA VAL A 159 4.33 16.61 7.10
C VAL A 159 4.04 17.76 6.13
N ASP A 160 4.02 17.51 4.82
CA ASP A 160 3.65 18.53 3.85
C ASP A 160 2.17 18.95 3.98
N TYR A 161 1.26 17.99 4.18
CA TYR A 161 -0.15 18.28 4.47
C TYR A 161 -0.31 19.11 5.76
N LEU A 162 0.37 18.75 6.84
CA LEU A 162 0.33 19.49 8.11
C LEU A 162 0.85 20.92 7.95
N LYS A 163 1.90 21.14 7.14
CA LYS A 163 2.43 22.47 6.82
C LYS A 163 1.48 23.30 5.97
N LYS A 164 0.90 22.71 4.92
CA LYS A 164 -0.11 23.34 4.05
C LYS A 164 -1.33 23.82 4.85
N ASN A 165 -1.71 23.08 5.90
CA ASN A 165 -2.81 23.41 6.81
C ASN A 165 -2.38 24.22 8.07
N HIS A 166 -1.12 24.67 8.15
CA HIS A 166 -0.59 25.47 9.26
C HIS A 166 -0.68 24.81 10.66
N VAL A 167 -0.71 23.47 10.71
CA VAL A 167 -0.76 22.68 11.96
C VAL A 167 0.62 22.60 12.62
N VAL A 168 1.70 22.61 11.81
CA VAL A 168 3.09 22.49 12.26
C VAL A 168 3.97 23.60 11.66
N PRO A 169 5.12 23.94 12.29
CA PRO A 169 6.08 24.89 11.73
C PRO A 169 6.65 24.47 10.36
N LYS A 170 7.15 25.43 9.57
CA LYS A 170 7.67 25.16 8.22
C LYS A 170 8.93 24.30 8.21
N GLU A 171 9.69 24.38 9.28
CA GLU A 171 10.92 23.64 9.58
C GLU A 171 10.67 22.21 10.04
N TYR A 172 9.45 21.85 10.46
CA TYR A 172 9.12 20.50 10.94
C TYR A 172 9.40 19.44 9.87
N SER A 173 10.04 18.32 10.19
CA SER A 173 10.55 17.38 9.18
C SER A 173 9.89 16.00 9.24
N ALA A 174 9.94 15.26 8.12
CA ALA A 174 9.46 13.88 8.06
C ALA A 174 10.24 12.94 8.99
N GLU A 175 11.51 13.26 9.28
CA GLU A 175 12.34 12.57 10.26
C GLU A 175 11.95 12.89 11.71
N GLN A 176 11.46 14.09 11.99
CA GLN A 176 10.91 14.45 13.31
C GLN A 176 9.58 13.73 13.53
N TYR A 177 8.67 13.78 12.56
CA TYR A 177 7.40 13.04 12.59
C TYR A 177 7.60 11.52 12.74
N ALA A 178 8.69 10.96 12.20
CA ALA A 178 9.02 9.54 12.35
C ALA A 178 9.50 9.15 13.76
N GLN A 179 9.65 10.10 14.70
CA GLN A 179 10.18 9.90 16.05
C GLN A 179 9.15 10.19 17.16
N GLU A 180 7.93 10.60 16.79
CA GLU A 180 6.81 10.85 17.70
C GLU A 180 5.93 9.61 17.94
#